data_AF-A0A087USD1-F1
#
_entry.id   AF-A0A087USD1-F1
#
_cell.length_a   1.000
_cell.length_b   1.000
_cell.length_c   1.000
_cell.angle_alpha   90.00
_cell.angle_beta   90.00
_cell.angle_gamma   90.00
#
_symmetry.space_group_name_H-M   'P 1'
#
loop_
_entity.id
_entity.type
_entity.pdbx_description
1 polymer ?
#
loop_
_entity_poly.entity_id
_entity_poly.type
_entity_poly.pdbx_seq_one_letter_code
_entity_poly.pdbx_strand_id
1 'polypeptide(L)'
;MNSMQRPISSSQGTRVPHRQASLRPDSDLLTRTSWEDAYVGLAQINKGNATGNKGALWARSWLQKHFFQLGCFIHRNRGKIIFVGLLVLSCFCVGLKSATIETDIEKLWVKEGGRLEKELRYMRKTLGEGVGSTNQILIHTPKQEGANVLHPDTLLAHLQVLKA
;
A
#
# COMPACT_ATOMS: atom_id res chain seq x y z
N MET A 1 -52.54 37.33 -9.58
CA MET A 1 -51.41 38.25 -9.82
C MET A 1 -50.50 38.25 -8.60
N ASN A 2 -49.23 37.99 -8.87
CA ASN A 2 -48.05 37.91 -8.00
C ASN A 2 -47.98 38.79 -6.74
N SER A 3 -47.43 38.24 -5.66
CA SER A 3 -46.15 38.63 -5.01
C SER A 3 -46.13 38.06 -3.57
N MET A 4 -45.30 37.06 -3.23
CA MET A 4 -43.85 37.09 -3.04
C MET A 4 -43.41 37.82 -1.77
N GLN A 5 -43.24 37.06 -0.68
CA GLN A 5 -42.07 37.18 0.21
C GLN A 5 -41.94 35.97 1.16
N ARG A 6 -40.99 35.08 0.82
CA ARG A 6 -40.05 34.46 1.78
C ARG A 6 -38.81 35.39 1.83
N PRO A 7 -37.76 35.17 2.65
CA PRO A 7 -37.50 34.15 3.70
C PRO A 7 -36.90 34.77 5.00
N ILE A 8 -36.73 34.02 6.11
CA ILE A 8 -35.45 34.00 6.86
C ILE A 8 -35.23 32.60 7.46
N SER A 9 -34.02 32.10 7.20
CA SER A 9 -33.40 30.86 7.63
C SER A 9 -33.22 30.75 9.15
N SER A 10 -33.45 29.57 9.73
CA SER A 10 -32.79 29.15 10.96
C SER A 10 -32.35 27.69 10.85
N SER A 11 -31.09 27.55 10.42
CA SER A 11 -30.08 26.60 10.89
C SER A 11 -30.52 25.14 11.12
N GLN A 12 -30.00 24.27 10.25
CA GLN A 12 -29.77 22.87 10.53
C GLN A 12 -29.04 22.69 11.88
N GLY A 13 -29.73 22.13 12.86
CA GLY A 13 -29.10 21.36 13.92
C GLY A 13 -29.26 19.89 13.60
N THR A 14 -28.19 19.23 13.17
CA THR A 14 -28.08 17.79 13.02
C THR A 14 -28.27 17.14 14.40
N ARG A 15 -29.51 16.95 14.82
CA ARG A 15 -29.84 16.08 15.95
C ARG A 15 -29.55 14.66 15.50
N VAL A 16 -28.38 14.17 15.90
CA VAL A 16 -28.11 12.74 16.03
C VAL A 16 -29.31 12.12 16.75
N PRO A 17 -29.98 11.12 16.18
CA PRO A 17 -31.13 10.52 16.85
C PRO A 17 -30.64 9.96 18.18
N HIS A 18 -31.18 10.51 19.27
CA HIS A 18 -31.01 9.99 20.61
C HIS A 18 -31.59 8.58 20.58
N ARG A 19 -30.72 7.58 20.41
CA ARG A 19 -31.05 6.15 20.44
C ARG A 19 -31.79 5.90 21.75
N GLN A 20 -33.12 5.84 21.69
CA GLN A 20 -33.95 5.31 22.75
C GLN A 20 -33.39 3.93 23.04
N ALA A 21 -32.85 3.74 24.25
CA ALA A 21 -32.49 2.44 24.76
C ALA A 21 -33.75 1.59 24.75
N SER A 22 -33.91 0.81 23.70
CA SER A 22 -35.03 -0.12 23.56
C SER A 22 -34.87 -1.18 24.64
N LEU A 23 -35.87 -1.27 25.52
CA LEU A 23 -36.11 -2.41 26.42
C LEU A 23 -36.44 -3.72 25.67
N ARG A 24 -36.17 -3.78 24.37
CA ARG A 24 -36.26 -4.99 23.55
C ARG A 24 -34.85 -5.56 23.46
N PRO A 25 -34.63 -6.85 23.76
CA PRO A 25 -33.36 -7.49 23.46
C PRO A 25 -33.04 -7.24 21.99
N ASP A 26 -31.84 -6.72 21.69
CA ASP A 26 -31.43 -6.43 20.31
C ASP A 26 -31.73 -7.66 19.45
N SER A 27 -32.59 -7.50 18.44
CA SER A 27 -33.08 -8.63 17.62
C SER A 27 -31.93 -9.43 16.99
N ASP A 28 -30.79 -8.78 16.78
CA ASP A 28 -29.56 -9.39 16.26
C ASP A 28 -28.88 -10.33 17.27
N LEU A 29 -29.05 -10.10 18.58
CA LEU A 29 -28.64 -11.05 19.61
C LEU A 29 -29.52 -12.31 19.61
N LEU A 30 -30.74 -12.26 19.11
CA LEU A 30 -31.64 -13.42 19.06
C LEU A 30 -31.47 -14.22 17.76
N THR A 31 -31.20 -13.55 16.64
CA THR A 31 -31.06 -14.18 15.32
C THR A 31 -29.61 -14.57 15.00
N ARG A 32 -28.61 -13.86 15.54
CA ARG A 32 -27.20 -14.05 15.22
C ARG A 32 -26.28 -13.89 16.43
N THR A 33 -26.65 -14.54 17.55
CA THR A 33 -25.86 -14.61 18.80
C THR A 33 -24.36 -14.79 18.56
N SER A 34 -23.96 -15.73 17.70
CA SER A 34 -22.55 -16.06 17.45
C SER A 34 -21.76 -14.99 16.69
N TRP A 35 -22.44 -14.05 16.03
CA TRP A 35 -21.81 -12.96 15.28
C TRP A 35 -21.72 -11.65 16.08
N GLU A 36 -22.80 -11.28 16.77
CA GLU A 36 -22.87 -10.07 17.60
C GLU A 36 -22.09 -10.24 18.92
N ASP A 37 -22.28 -11.37 19.61
CA ASP A 37 -21.59 -11.63 20.89
C ASP A 37 -21.30 -13.13 21.08
N ALA A 38 -20.11 -13.55 20.66
CA ALA A 38 -19.70 -14.95 20.76
C ALA A 38 -19.55 -15.42 22.22
N TYR A 39 -19.42 -14.51 23.19
CA TYR A 39 -19.39 -14.87 24.61
C TYR A 39 -20.76 -15.33 25.10
N VAL A 40 -21.84 -14.63 24.73
CA VAL A 40 -23.21 -15.03 25.04
C VAL A 40 -23.56 -16.36 24.35
N GLY A 41 -23.14 -16.54 23.10
CA GLY A 41 -23.29 -17.83 22.40
C GLY A 41 -22.59 -18.99 23.12
N LEU A 42 -21.37 -18.78 23.62
CA LEU A 42 -20.62 -19.79 24.37
C LEU A 42 -21.27 -20.10 25.72
N ALA A 43 -21.78 -19.07 26.42
CA ALA A 43 -22.49 -19.24 27.68
C ALA A 43 -23.78 -20.06 27.52
N GLN A 44 -24.53 -19.87 26.42
CA GLN A 44 -25.71 -20.67 26.11
C GLN A 44 -25.37 -22.13 25.76
N ILE A 45 -24.26 -22.37 25.04
CA ILE A 45 -23.76 -23.72 24.77
C ILE A 45 -23.32 -24.42 26.07
N ASN A 46 -22.66 -23.71 26.98
CA ASN A 46 -22.27 -24.26 28.28
C ASN A 46 -23.45 -24.54 29.21
N LYS A 47 -24.54 -23.78 29.09
CA LYS A 47 -25.80 -24.01 29.81
C LYS A 47 -26.62 -25.18 29.25
N GLY A 48 -26.22 -25.74 28.11
CA GLY A 48 -26.91 -26.85 27.44
C GLY A 48 -28.08 -26.44 26.55
N ASN A 49 -28.27 -25.13 26.33
CA ASN A 49 -29.39 -24.59 25.54
C ASN A 49 -29.10 -24.52 24.03
N ALA A 50 -27.85 -24.74 23.63
CA ALA A 50 -27.40 -24.66 22.23
C ALA A 50 -26.25 -25.64 21.95
N THR A 51 -26.14 -26.07 20.70
CA THR A 51 -25.11 -27.02 20.24
C THR A 51 -24.20 -26.34 19.22
N GLY A 52 -22.88 -26.49 19.34
CA GLY A 52 -21.93 -25.88 18.41
C GLY A 52 -20.45 -26.10 18.76
N ASN A 53 -19.55 -25.60 17.92
CA ASN A 53 -18.10 -25.71 18.10
C ASN A 53 -17.59 -24.74 19.17
N LYS A 54 -17.37 -25.26 20.39
CA LYS A 54 -16.94 -24.49 21.57
C LYS A 54 -15.58 -23.79 21.37
N GLY A 55 -14.60 -24.47 20.75
CA GLY A 55 -13.26 -23.92 20.55
C GLY A 55 -13.26 -22.74 19.58
N ALA A 56 -13.99 -22.88 18.47
CA ALA A 56 -14.12 -21.82 17.48
C ALA A 56 -14.91 -20.60 18.00
N LEU A 57 -15.90 -20.80 18.88
CA LEU A 57 -16.62 -19.71 19.55
C LEU A 57 -15.75 -19.04 20.63
N TRP A 58 -14.99 -19.83 21.38
CA TRP A 58 -14.09 -19.32 22.42
C TRP A 58 -13.04 -18.39 21.82
N ALA A 59 -12.36 -18.82 20.75
CA ALA A 59 -11.35 -18.02 20.06
C ALA A 59 -11.93 -16.68 19.56
N ARG A 60 -13.15 -16.70 18.99
CA ARG A 60 -13.86 -15.48 18.56
C ARG A 60 -14.20 -14.57 19.74
N SER A 61 -14.75 -15.12 20.82
CA SER A 61 -15.11 -14.33 22.01
C SER A 61 -13.89 -13.69 22.68
N TRP A 62 -12.75 -14.37 22.66
CA TRP A 62 -11.49 -13.86 23.19
C TRP A 62 -10.95 -12.70 22.34
N LEU A 63 -10.97 -12.86 21.01
CA LEU A 63 -10.56 -11.84 20.06
C LEU A 63 -11.48 -10.61 20.10
N GLN A 64 -12.80 -10.82 20.20
CA GLN A 64 -13.79 -9.76 20.37
C GLN A 64 -13.55 -8.97 21.66
N LYS A 65 -13.26 -9.64 22.78
CA LYS A 65 -12.92 -8.97 24.05
C LYS A 65 -11.64 -8.15 23.94
N HIS A 66 -10.59 -8.68 23.29
CA HIS A 66 -9.34 -7.94 23.09
C HIS A 66 -9.54 -6.71 22.19
N PHE A 67 -10.21 -6.85 21.06
CA PHE A 67 -10.51 -5.71 20.18
C PHE A 67 -11.43 -4.69 20.83
N PHE A 68 -12.38 -5.12 21.66
CA PHE A 68 -13.25 -4.22 22.40
C PHE A 68 -12.47 -3.44 23.45
N GLN A 69 -11.60 -4.08 24.23
CA GLN A 69 -10.72 -3.40 25.18
C GLN A 69 -9.77 -2.42 24.49
N LEU A 70 -9.21 -2.83 23.35
CA LEU A 70 -8.39 -1.96 22.52
C LEU A 70 -9.19 -0.77 21.98
N GLY A 71 -10.42 -1.00 21.51
CA GLY A 71 -11.35 0.03 21.05
C GLY A 71 -11.73 1.01 22.18
N CYS A 72 -11.99 0.52 23.39
CA CYS A 72 -12.23 1.35 24.57
C CYS A 72 -10.98 2.18 24.93
N PHE A 73 -9.79 1.59 24.85
CA PHE A 73 -8.52 2.30 25.06
C PHE A 73 -8.30 3.39 24.02
N ILE A 74 -8.60 3.10 22.74
CA ILE A 74 -8.59 4.07 21.64
C ILE A 74 -9.60 5.19 21.89
N HIS A 75 -10.82 4.87 22.32
CA HIS A 75 -11.86 5.86 22.57
C HIS A 75 -11.58 6.72 23.83
N ARG A 76 -10.92 6.16 24.84
CA ARG A 76 -10.46 6.89 26.04
C ARG A 76 -9.36 7.88 25.70
N ASN A 77 -8.42 7.47 24.83
CA ASN A 77 -7.21 8.24 24.50
C ASN A 77 -7.18 8.67 23.01
N ARG A 78 -8.33 9.13 22.48
CA ARG A 78 -8.56 9.43 21.05
C ARG A 78 -7.45 10.26 20.41
N GLY A 79 -7.01 11.32 21.08
CA GLY A 79 -5.97 12.21 20.55
C GLY A 79 -4.55 11.62 20.64
N LYS A 80 -4.18 11.05 21.80
CA LYS A 80 -2.81 10.56 22.05
C LYS A 80 -2.45 9.40 21.12
N ILE A 81 -3.39 8.50 20.86
CA ILE A 81 -3.14 7.32 20.02
C ILE A 81 -3.04 7.70 18.54
N ILE A 82 -3.91 8.58 18.06
CA ILE A 82 -3.82 9.11 16.69
C ILE A 82 -2.50 9.87 16.50
N PHE A 83 -2.10 10.67 17.49
CA PHE A 83 -0.83 11.40 17.45
C PHE A 83 0.37 10.45 17.39
N VAL A 84 0.43 9.42 18.23
CA VAL A 84 1.51 8.43 18.21
C VAL A 84 1.52 7.64 16.90
N GLY A 85 0.36 7.23 16.40
CA GLY A 85 0.25 6.53 15.11
C GLY A 85 0.75 7.38 13.93
N LEU A 86 0.36 8.65 13.87
CA LEU A 86 0.86 9.61 12.87
C LEU A 86 2.35 9.87 13.01
N LEU A 87 2.87 9.96 14.24
CA LEU A 87 4.30 10.15 14.50
C LEU A 87 5.13 8.98 13.96
N VAL A 88 4.72 7.75 14.25
CA VAL A 88 5.39 6.54 13.76
C VAL A 88 5.28 6.42 12.24
N LEU A 89 4.09 6.69 11.68
CA LEU A 89 3.88 6.68 10.23
C LEU A 89 4.77 7.72 9.53
N SER A 90 4.87 8.93 10.09
CA SER A 90 5.74 9.99 9.56
C SER A 90 7.22 9.59 9.63
N CYS A 91 7.67 8.99 10.74
CA CYS A 91 9.03 8.46 10.85
C CYS A 91 9.30 7.38 9.78
N PHE A 92 8.34 6.51 9.53
CA PHE A 92 8.45 5.49 8.48
C PHE A 92 8.50 6.12 7.09
N CYS A 93 7.65 7.11 6.79
CA CYS A 93 7.70 7.87 5.54
C CYS A 93 9.06 8.54 5.30
N VAL A 94 9.69 9.07 6.36
CA VAL A 94 11.07 9.60 6.28
C VAL A 94 12.07 8.48 6.01
N GLY A 95 11.90 7.32 6.63
CA GLY A 95 12.68 6.11 6.32
C GLY A 95 12.54 5.68 4.85
N LEU A 96 11.34 5.74 4.27
CA LEU A 96 11.12 5.48 2.84
C LEU A 96 11.76 6.54 1.94
N LYS A 97 11.82 7.80 2.35
CA LYS A 97 12.56 8.83 1.60
C LYS A 97 14.07 8.51 1.55
N SER A 98 14.60 7.84 2.57
CA SER A 98 15.98 7.36 2.60
C SER A 98 16.19 6.08 1.79
N ALA A 99 15.13 5.47 1.25
CA ALA A 99 15.27 4.36 0.32
C ALA A 99 15.92 4.89 -0.97
N THR A 100 17.19 4.56 -1.15
CA THR A 100 17.93 4.87 -2.37
C THR A 100 17.40 3.95 -3.46
N ILE A 101 16.84 4.52 -4.52
CA ILE A 101 16.50 3.76 -5.72
C ILE A 101 17.84 3.35 -6.34
N GLU A 102 18.13 2.05 -6.32
CA GLU A 102 19.29 1.50 -7.02
C GLU A 102 19.04 1.66 -8.53
N THR A 103 19.67 2.66 -9.14
CA THR A 103 19.57 2.93 -10.59
C THR A 103 20.59 2.17 -11.41
N ASP A 104 21.34 1.24 -10.80
CA ASP A 104 22.31 0.41 -11.50
C ASP A 104 21.59 -0.74 -12.23
N ILE A 105 21.49 -0.63 -13.56
CA ILE A 105 20.87 -1.62 -14.45
C ILE A 105 21.53 -2.99 -14.26
N GLU A 106 22.84 -3.03 -13.98
CA GLU A 106 23.57 -4.28 -13.78
C GLU A 106 23.06 -5.02 -12.54
N LYS A 107 22.74 -4.31 -11.45
CA LYS A 107 22.16 -4.93 -10.24
C LYS A 107 20.70 -5.37 -10.41
N LEU A 108 19.92 -4.65 -11.22
CA LEU A 108 18.50 -4.98 -11.44
C LEU A 108 18.31 -6.25 -12.27
N TRP A 109 19.17 -6.46 -13.27
CA TRP A 109 19.02 -7.56 -14.22
C TRP A 109 19.88 -8.79 -13.90
N VAL A 110 20.92 -8.62 -13.07
CA VAL A 110 21.74 -9.75 -12.62
C VAL A 110 21.16 -10.33 -11.34
N LYS A 111 20.95 -11.66 -11.34
CA LYS A 111 20.56 -12.39 -10.14
C LYS A 111 21.63 -12.25 -9.04
N GLU A 112 21.24 -11.73 -7.89
CA GLU A 112 22.08 -11.71 -6.69
C GLU A 112 22.57 -13.12 -6.33
N GLY A 113 23.88 -13.28 -6.10
CA GLY A 113 24.56 -14.53 -5.79
C GLY A 113 24.91 -15.40 -7.01
N GLY A 114 24.66 -14.94 -8.24
CA GLY A 114 24.98 -15.67 -9.47
C GLY A 114 26.48 -15.73 -9.79
N ARG A 115 26.85 -16.60 -10.75
CA ARG A 115 28.24 -16.67 -11.28
C ARG A 115 28.65 -15.36 -11.95
N LEU A 116 27.74 -14.77 -12.72
CA LEU A 116 27.95 -13.51 -13.43
C LEU A 116 28.26 -12.34 -12.48
N GLU A 117 27.62 -12.26 -11.32
CA GLU A 117 27.92 -11.24 -10.31
C GLU A 117 29.34 -11.42 -9.72
N LYS A 118 29.82 -12.66 -9.58
CA LYS A 118 31.20 -12.93 -9.15
C LYS A 118 32.22 -12.51 -10.20
N GLU A 119 31.93 -12.77 -11.48
CA GLU A 119 32.77 -12.36 -12.61
C GLU A 119 32.82 -10.83 -12.73
N LEU A 120 31.67 -10.14 -12.65
CA LEU A 120 31.59 -8.67 -12.63
C LEU A 120 32.34 -8.06 -11.43
N ARG A 121 32.19 -8.62 -10.22
CA ARG A 121 32.94 -8.17 -9.04
C ARG A 121 34.45 -8.37 -9.20
N TYR A 122 34.87 -9.50 -9.76
CA TYR A 122 36.28 -9.76 -10.02
C TYR A 122 36.85 -8.74 -11.02
N MET A 123 36.14 -8.51 -12.13
CA MET A 123 36.51 -7.51 -13.14
C MET A 123 36.60 -6.10 -12.55
N ARG A 124 35.61 -5.68 -11.75
CA ARG A 124 35.63 -4.38 -11.04
C ARG A 124 36.82 -4.24 -10.10
N LYS A 125 37.20 -5.33 -9.42
CA LYS A 125 38.34 -5.36 -8.50
C LYS A 125 39.70 -5.32 -9.21
N THR A 126 39.82 -5.95 -10.37
CA THR A 126 41.10 -6.06 -11.11
C THR A 126 41.31 -4.92 -12.10
N LEU A 127 40.26 -4.44 -12.76
CA LEU A 127 40.33 -3.36 -13.75
C LEU A 127 39.98 -1.98 -13.17
N GLY A 128 39.27 -1.90 -12.04
CA GLY A 128 38.79 -0.66 -11.42
C GLY A 128 37.31 -0.35 -11.72
N GLU A 129 36.70 0.54 -10.92
CA GLU A 129 35.31 0.97 -11.13
C GLU A 129 35.17 1.75 -12.44
N GLY A 130 34.36 1.25 -13.37
CA GLY A 130 34.03 1.95 -14.61
C GLY A 130 34.77 1.47 -15.86
N VAL A 131 35.50 0.35 -15.82
CA VAL A 131 36.13 -0.24 -17.03
C VAL A 131 35.14 -1.12 -17.81
N GLY A 132 33.94 -0.60 -18.01
CA GLY A 132 33.21 -0.85 -19.24
C GLY A 132 33.48 0.39 -20.08
N SER A 133 34.38 0.29 -21.05
CA SER A 133 34.61 1.39 -22.01
C SER A 133 33.24 1.92 -22.44
N THR A 134 32.97 3.19 -22.17
CA THR A 134 31.77 3.90 -22.62
C THR A 134 31.88 4.06 -24.14
N ASN A 135 31.82 2.93 -24.84
CA ASN A 135 31.80 2.87 -26.28
C ASN A 135 30.42 3.37 -26.68
N GLN A 136 30.35 4.66 -26.99
CA GLN A 136 29.17 5.21 -27.64
C GLN A 136 29.13 4.65 -29.06
N ILE A 137 28.09 3.86 -29.34
CA ILE A 137 27.89 3.27 -30.66
C ILE A 137 27.00 4.25 -31.44
N LEU A 138 27.53 4.78 -32.54
CA LEU A 138 26.77 5.58 -33.51
C LEU A 138 26.36 4.67 -34.68
N ILE A 139 25.07 4.45 -34.86
CA ILE A 139 24.53 3.64 -35.96
C ILE A 139 23.96 4.60 -37.02
N HIS A 140 24.34 4.39 -38.28
CA HIS A 140 23.74 5.08 -39.41
C HIS A 140 22.77 4.15 -40.14
N THR A 141 21.52 4.58 -40.32
CA THR A 141 20.45 3.80 -40.95
C THR A 141 19.89 4.57 -42.15
N PRO A 142 19.64 3.92 -43.30
CA PRO A 142 19.12 4.59 -44.47
C PRO A 142 17.67 5.03 -44.24
N LYS A 143 17.27 6.16 -44.83
CA LYS A 143 15.92 6.72 -44.67
C LYS A 143 14.83 5.86 -45.32
N GLN A 144 15.18 5.01 -46.28
CA GLN A 144 14.27 4.09 -46.95
C GLN A 144 14.64 2.65 -46.60
N GLU A 145 13.66 1.83 -46.25
CA GLU A 145 13.86 0.41 -45.98
C GLU A 145 14.40 -0.28 -47.24
N GLY A 146 15.57 -0.94 -47.11
CA GLY A 146 16.23 -1.65 -48.21
C GLY A 146 17.17 -0.80 -49.09
N ALA A 147 17.32 0.49 -48.83
CA ALA A 147 18.30 1.31 -49.55
C ALA A 147 19.74 1.04 -49.09
N ASN A 148 20.70 1.09 -50.02
CA ASN A 148 22.11 0.82 -49.74
C ASN A 148 22.76 2.00 -48.99
N VAL A 149 23.51 1.68 -47.94
CA VAL A 149 24.22 2.65 -47.09
C VAL A 149 25.66 2.89 -47.55
N LEU A 150 26.18 2.06 -48.46
CA LEU A 150 27.58 2.11 -48.93
C LEU A 150 27.80 3.11 -50.08
N HIS A 151 27.02 4.18 -50.14
CA HIS A 151 27.28 5.27 -51.08
C HIS A 151 28.34 6.24 -50.51
N PRO A 152 29.18 6.83 -51.36
CA PRO A 152 30.23 7.75 -50.89
C PRO A 152 29.64 8.96 -50.14
N ASP A 153 28.46 9.44 -50.54
CA ASP A 153 27.80 10.59 -49.92
C ASP A 153 27.29 10.28 -48.50
N THR A 154 26.76 9.08 -48.27
CA THR A 154 26.26 8.63 -46.94
C THR A 154 27.41 8.35 -45.98
N LEU A 155 28.51 7.78 -46.48
CA LEU A 155 29.74 7.58 -45.70
C LEU A 155 30.39 8.91 -45.32
N LEU A 156 30.38 9.90 -46.22
CA LEU A 156 30.88 11.23 -45.95
C LEU A 156 30.06 11.92 -44.85
N ALA A 157 28.73 11.80 -44.89
CA ALA A 157 27.84 12.31 -43.84
C ALA A 157 28.10 11.64 -42.48
N HIS A 158 28.32 10.32 -42.43
CA HIS A 158 28.69 9.62 -41.19
C HIS A 158 30.04 10.09 -40.64
N LEU A 159 31.03 10.31 -41.51
CA LEU A 159 32.35 10.83 -41.15
C LEU A 159 32.26 12.26 -40.59
N GLN A 160 31.41 13.12 -41.17
CA GLN A 160 31.16 14.47 -40.63
C GLN A 160 30.62 14.43 -39.20
N VAL A 161 29.70 13.52 -38.90
CA VAL A 161 29.15 13.35 -37.54
C VAL A 161 30.19 12.80 -36.57
N LEU A 162 31.11 11.93 -37.03
CA LEU A 162 32.20 11.41 -36.19
C LEU A 162 33.31 12.44 -35.91
N LYS A 163 33.48 13.44 -36.79
CA LYS A 163 34.48 14.50 -36.63
C LYS A 163 33.95 15.72 -35.85
N ALA A 164 32.64 15.90 -35.77
CA ALA A 164 31.98 16.98 -35.04
C ALA A 164 32.01 16.73 -33.53
#